data_AF-A0A819MKH1-F1
#
_entry.id   AF-A0A819MKH1-F1
#
_cell.length_a   1.000
_cell.length_b   1.000
_cell.length_c   1.000
_cell.angle_alpha   90.00
_cell.angle_beta   90.00
_cell.angle_gamma   90.00
#
_symmetry.space_group_name_H-M   'P 1'
#
loop_
_entity.id
_entity.type
_entity.pdbx_description
1 polymer ?
#
loop_
_entity_poly.entity_id
_entity_poly.type
_entity_poly.pdbx_seq_one_letter_code
_entity_poly.pdbx_strand_id
1 'polypeptide(L)'
;MYVNEYPSGSRFYVDFTYKNMQADQQVYVSYLATNLNWKVNYQLMLENEDGNLLLLIAMADIRNDGPSAMSLEKVELFAGDINIKMPSSSLMSRHRFGSILYSMTTSDYSTLYSDTENFIFEYAELNGVYAYKIDKPFYIGGMTNYILSMFHDRINIEQYVKISISSYGVSALRGKGKRSYRLKSSNRFLPQGTCIVRHSKRITGETQLSNIAVNQWYEFTLGDDPDIVYQQYSTLLSTTLDKNKVECMKSQRRSVYVIEIRLSNFKKSSVDVEYSYNVNGYTLIRLLPSRASLLNSNPNPFDENEDKEWKRYPDFENKFIENSYQNQEKEVELNNYKIDFTRNIQFDKQYRYKQRPVKRQIIDISNYVRQERFCFPEEPLKSFANHGKEADLYTSWFIKHYEIADTDNKNLYPIAELAAQGILIEGKLLNQEFDAHQTGDELKCCKSDEEIKRCAARLYSVESFLYKLLNQTLINEGMSKIETLGPLCHLLNANMYCDVFDKEQIVYRGANLTDGILEEYKNAIHTTIQWLSFTSTSKVRQVSENFGNTLFIIRLHEKSVQSQFDLSSVSYYPEEQEVL
;
A
#
# COMPACT_ATOMS: atom_id res chain seq x y z
N MET A 1 -42.24 43.18 41.96
CA MET A 1 -40.88 42.86 42.44
C MET A 1 -41.00 41.47 43.07
N TYR A 2 -40.81 40.42 42.26
CA TYR A 2 -40.90 39.04 42.75
C TYR A 2 -39.56 38.70 43.40
N VAL A 3 -39.60 38.40 44.70
CA VAL A 3 -38.44 37.91 45.43
C VAL A 3 -38.32 36.44 45.08
N ASN A 4 -37.37 36.09 44.23
CA ASN A 4 -37.06 34.69 43.94
C ASN A 4 -36.45 34.09 45.22
N GLU A 5 -37.09 33.05 45.77
CA GLU A 5 -36.50 32.25 46.83
C GLU A 5 -35.29 31.51 46.25
N TYR A 6 -34.10 31.88 46.71
CA TYR A 6 -32.87 31.18 46.34
C TYR A 6 -32.94 29.73 46.83
N PRO A 7 -32.58 28.74 46.00
CA PRO A 7 -32.59 27.34 46.43
C PRO A 7 -31.62 27.17 47.60
N SER A 8 -32.17 26.76 48.75
CA SER A 8 -31.40 26.54 49.98
C SER A 8 -30.45 25.34 49.79
N GLY A 9 -29.15 25.63 49.57
CA GLY A 9 -28.10 24.61 49.55
C GLY A 9 -27.11 24.66 48.39
N SER A 10 -27.36 25.44 47.33
CA SER A 10 -26.38 25.61 46.24
C SER A 10 -25.35 26.69 46.57
N ARG A 11 -24.05 26.33 46.52
CA ARG A 11 -22.94 27.29 46.79
C ARG A 11 -22.80 28.42 45.76
N PHE A 12 -23.38 28.25 44.57
CA PHE A 12 -23.31 29.22 43.47
C PHE A 12 -24.64 29.21 42.71
N TYR A 13 -25.15 30.40 42.40
CA TYR A 13 -26.31 30.60 41.54
C TYR A 13 -25.97 31.69 40.50
N VAL A 14 -26.53 31.57 39.30
CA VAL A 14 -26.41 32.57 38.24
C VAL A 14 -27.83 33.02 37.88
N ASP A 15 -28.18 34.23 38.27
CA ASP A 15 -29.48 34.82 37.96
C ASP A 15 -29.43 35.47 36.58
N PHE A 16 -30.13 34.88 35.60
CA PHE A 16 -30.33 35.50 34.30
C PHE A 16 -31.62 36.34 34.34
N THR A 17 -31.47 37.67 34.33
CA THR A 17 -32.62 38.57 34.19
C THR A 17 -32.75 38.98 32.72
N TYR A 18 -33.70 38.37 32.02
CA TYR A 18 -34.05 38.76 30.65
C TYR A 18 -35.24 39.72 30.66
N LYS A 19 -35.05 40.95 30.17
CA LYS A 19 -36.13 41.94 30.03
C LYS A 19 -36.37 42.14 28.53
N ASN A 20 -37.65 42.00 28.14
CA ASN A 20 -38.23 42.33 26.83
C ASN A 20 -38.48 41.11 25.91
N MET A 21 -39.75 40.69 25.78
CA MET A 21 -40.23 39.91 24.63
C MET A 21 -41.64 40.33 24.24
N GLN A 22 -41.86 40.47 22.93
CA GLN A 22 -43.16 40.17 22.33
C GLN A 22 -43.48 38.69 22.59
N ALA A 23 -44.77 38.34 22.75
CA ALA A 23 -45.23 37.10 23.40
C ALA A 23 -44.72 35.74 22.87
N ASP A 24 -44.03 35.68 21.72
CA ASP A 24 -43.74 34.42 21.00
C ASP A 24 -42.25 34.07 20.87
N GLN A 25 -41.37 34.72 21.62
CA GLN A 25 -39.93 34.59 21.39
C GLN A 25 -39.29 33.64 22.45
N GLN A 26 -38.46 32.70 22.02
CA GLN A 26 -37.79 31.73 22.91
C GLN A 26 -36.37 32.22 23.23
N VAL A 27 -35.96 32.16 24.51
CA VAL A 27 -34.59 32.50 24.96
C VAL A 27 -33.79 31.22 25.17
N TYR A 28 -32.62 31.14 24.53
CA TYR A 28 -31.68 30.03 24.69
C TYR A 28 -30.48 30.49 25.52
N VAL A 29 -30.14 29.76 26.58
CA VAL A 29 -28.93 29.97 27.39
C VAL A 29 -27.96 28.83 27.12
N SER A 30 -26.73 29.16 26.74
CA SER A 30 -25.65 28.18 26.50
C SER A 30 -24.49 28.45 27.45
N TYR A 31 -23.98 27.41 28.09
CA TYR A 31 -22.83 27.50 29.00
C TYR A 31 -21.99 26.23 28.91
N LEU A 32 -20.74 26.33 29.36
CA LEU A 32 -19.78 25.24 29.32
C LEU A 32 -19.70 24.57 30.69
N ALA A 33 -20.01 23.28 30.74
CA ALA A 33 -19.93 22.46 31.95
C ALA A 33 -18.78 21.46 31.80
N THR A 34 -17.94 21.32 32.83
CA THR A 34 -16.76 20.43 32.80
C THR A 34 -17.01 19.08 33.48
N ASN A 35 -18.16 18.91 34.14
CA ASN A 35 -18.53 17.68 34.82
C ASN A 35 -19.07 16.60 33.87
N LEU A 36 -19.40 16.94 32.63
CA LEU A 36 -19.74 15.98 31.60
C LEU A 36 -18.55 15.77 30.67
N ASN A 37 -18.10 14.54 30.56
CA ASN A 37 -17.13 14.12 29.55
C ASN A 37 -17.61 12.84 28.88
N TRP A 38 -17.09 12.57 27.69
CA TRP A 38 -17.35 11.31 27.02
C TRP A 38 -16.11 10.87 26.27
N LYS A 39 -16.04 9.56 26.00
CA LYS A 39 -15.01 8.95 25.16
C LYS A 39 -15.60 7.79 24.36
N VAL A 40 -14.93 7.41 23.29
CA VAL A 40 -15.28 6.19 22.55
C VAL A 40 -14.51 5.00 23.11
N ASN A 41 -15.24 3.92 23.37
CA ASN A 41 -14.69 2.61 23.65
C ASN A 41 -15.07 1.67 22.50
N TYR A 42 -14.09 0.97 21.94
CA TYR A 42 -14.26 0.00 20.88
C TYR A 42 -14.11 -1.42 21.41
N GLN A 43 -14.87 -2.35 20.84
CA GLN A 43 -14.59 -3.78 20.90
C GLN A 43 -14.35 -4.29 19.48
N LEU A 44 -13.12 -4.75 19.23
CA LEU A 44 -12.73 -5.36 17.97
C LEU A 44 -12.82 -6.87 18.11
N MET A 45 -13.79 -7.47 17.42
CA MET A 45 -14.00 -8.91 17.39
C MET A 45 -13.33 -9.48 16.13
N LEU A 46 -12.33 -10.35 16.34
CA LEU A 46 -11.63 -11.09 15.30
C LEU A 46 -12.14 -12.53 15.27
N GLU A 47 -12.69 -12.95 14.13
CA GLU A 47 -13.10 -14.34 13.82
C GLU A 47 -13.01 -14.50 12.28
N ASN A 48 -12.30 -15.48 11.68
CA ASN A 48 -12.36 -16.93 11.96
C ASN A 48 -11.29 -17.76 11.20
N GLU A 49 -11.27 -19.10 11.43
CA GLU A 49 -10.69 -20.08 10.47
C GLU A 49 -11.69 -20.54 9.38
N ASP A 50 -13.01 -20.35 9.51
CA ASP A 50 -13.98 -20.41 8.40
C ASP A 50 -15.39 -19.93 8.87
N GLY A 51 -15.67 -18.62 8.82
CA GLY A 51 -17.07 -18.15 9.01
C GLY A 51 -17.28 -16.78 9.63
N ASN A 52 -16.34 -15.88 9.41
CA ASN A 52 -16.35 -14.41 9.46
C ASN A 52 -17.37 -13.68 10.35
N LEU A 53 -16.86 -13.05 11.41
CA LEU A 53 -17.30 -11.71 11.79
C LEU A 53 -16.11 -10.89 12.31
N LEU A 54 -15.51 -10.14 11.38
CA LEU A 54 -14.63 -9.00 11.66
C LEU A 54 -15.53 -7.79 11.97
N LEU A 55 -15.80 -7.59 13.26
CA LEU A 55 -16.76 -6.61 13.72
C LEU A 55 -16.09 -5.61 14.67
N LEU A 56 -16.27 -4.32 14.38
CA LEU A 56 -15.92 -3.24 15.29
C LEU A 56 -17.18 -2.68 15.92
N ILE A 57 -17.29 -2.81 17.24
CA ILE A 57 -18.41 -2.26 18.03
C ILE A 57 -17.91 -0.98 18.70
N ALA A 58 -18.47 0.16 18.35
CA ALA A 58 -18.18 1.43 19.01
C ALA A 58 -19.24 1.73 20.08
N MET A 59 -18.81 2.21 21.24
CA MET A 59 -19.67 2.62 22.35
C MET A 59 -19.24 4.00 22.85
N ALA A 60 -20.20 4.86 23.14
CA ALA A 60 -19.98 6.13 23.83
C ALA A 60 -20.04 5.87 25.34
N ASP A 61 -18.97 6.18 26.05
CA ASP A 61 -18.88 6.14 27.50
C ASP A 61 -19.00 7.58 28.02
N ILE A 62 -20.22 7.96 28.41
CA ILE A 62 -20.58 9.30 28.88
C ILE A 62 -20.49 9.31 30.39
N ARG A 63 -19.68 10.20 30.96
CA ARG A 63 -19.41 10.26 32.39
C ARG A 63 -19.88 11.58 32.97
N ASN A 64 -20.56 11.50 34.11
CA ASN A 64 -20.93 12.63 34.94
C ASN A 64 -20.08 12.62 36.21
N ASP A 65 -19.07 13.48 36.25
CA ASP A 65 -18.21 13.72 37.43
C ASP A 65 -18.83 14.68 38.45
N GLY A 66 -20.05 15.17 38.18
CA GLY A 66 -20.81 15.99 39.11
C GLY A 66 -21.46 15.12 40.19
N PRO A 67 -21.66 15.65 41.41
CA PRO A 67 -22.36 14.93 42.47
C PRO A 67 -23.87 14.80 42.21
N SER A 68 -24.43 15.70 41.39
CA SER A 68 -25.85 15.72 41.05
C SER A 68 -26.12 14.95 39.77
N ALA A 69 -27.26 14.28 39.73
CA ALA A 69 -27.75 13.65 38.52
C ALA A 69 -28.30 14.68 37.52
N MET A 70 -28.36 14.31 36.24
CA MET A 70 -28.85 15.15 35.16
C MET A 70 -29.84 14.40 34.28
N SER A 71 -30.90 15.10 33.87
CA SER A 71 -31.82 14.67 32.82
C SER A 71 -31.45 15.41 31.54
N LEU A 72 -31.16 14.67 30.48
CA LEU A 72 -30.70 15.21 29.20
C LEU A 72 -31.77 14.93 28.14
N GLU A 73 -32.33 15.98 27.55
CA GLU A 73 -33.39 15.85 26.53
C GLU A 73 -32.82 15.61 25.13
N LYS A 74 -31.76 16.33 24.77
CA LYS A 74 -31.07 16.25 23.49
C LYS A 74 -29.57 16.31 23.75
N VAL A 75 -28.82 15.40 23.15
CA VAL A 75 -27.36 15.36 23.30
C VAL A 75 -26.71 15.21 21.94
N GLU A 76 -25.70 16.03 21.70
CA GLU A 76 -24.79 15.90 20.57
C GLU A 76 -23.37 15.65 21.12
N LEU A 77 -22.75 14.57 20.66
CA LEU A 77 -21.39 14.17 21.01
C LEU A 77 -20.49 14.58 19.85
N PHE A 78 -19.49 15.41 20.11
CA PHE A 78 -18.56 15.89 19.10
C PHE A 78 -17.20 15.17 19.18
N ALA A 79 -16.72 14.63 18.07
CA ALA A 79 -15.41 14.01 17.92
C ALA A 79 -14.59 14.67 16.80
N GLY A 80 -13.30 14.32 16.71
CA GLY A 80 -12.35 14.93 15.76
C GLY A 80 -11.29 15.76 16.48
N ASP A 81 -10.65 16.67 15.76
CA ASP A 81 -9.67 17.61 16.34
C ASP A 81 -10.35 18.86 16.89
N ILE A 82 -10.89 18.75 18.11
CA ILE A 82 -11.64 19.82 18.77
C ILE A 82 -10.72 20.56 19.73
N ASN A 83 -10.21 21.71 19.29
CA ASN A 83 -9.39 22.59 20.12
C ASN A 83 -10.21 23.70 20.78
N ILE A 84 -10.95 23.36 21.84
CA ILE A 84 -11.61 24.37 22.68
C ILE A 84 -10.56 24.97 23.61
N LYS A 85 -10.12 26.19 23.31
CA LYS A 85 -9.26 26.97 24.21
C LYS A 85 -10.04 27.36 25.45
N MET A 86 -9.96 26.53 26.49
CA MET A 86 -10.39 26.94 27.82
C MET A 86 -9.51 28.10 28.27
N PRO A 87 -10.07 29.24 28.74
CA PRO A 87 -9.26 30.27 29.38
C PRO A 87 -8.50 29.60 30.53
N SER A 88 -7.18 29.67 30.48
CA SER A 88 -6.30 28.97 31.41
C SER A 88 -6.52 29.51 32.83
N SER A 89 -7.45 28.92 33.57
CA SER A 89 -7.53 29.09 35.01
C SER A 89 -6.41 28.26 35.62
N SER A 90 -5.36 28.95 36.06
CA SER A 90 -4.05 28.41 36.42
C SER A 90 -4.00 27.62 37.74
N LEU A 91 -5.12 27.14 38.31
CA LEU A 91 -5.14 26.76 39.74
C LEU A 91 -5.88 25.48 40.17
N MET A 92 -6.39 24.63 39.29
CA MET A 92 -7.01 23.36 39.75
C MET A 92 -6.22 22.13 39.29
N SER A 93 -5.58 21.52 40.29
CA SER A 93 -4.81 20.29 40.28
C SER A 93 -5.45 19.16 39.46
N ARG A 94 -4.75 18.70 38.42
CA ARG A 94 -5.07 17.47 37.69
C ARG A 94 -4.73 16.27 38.58
N HIS A 95 -5.73 15.69 39.25
CA HIS A 95 -5.64 14.30 39.69
C HIS A 95 -5.64 13.40 38.46
N ARG A 96 -4.45 12.89 38.09
CA ARG A 96 -4.32 11.76 37.15
C ARG A 96 -4.86 10.53 37.85
N PHE A 97 -6.10 10.14 37.54
CA PHE A 97 -6.65 8.86 37.99
C PHE A 97 -6.17 7.73 37.07
N GLY A 98 -5.63 6.67 37.69
CA GLY A 98 -5.26 5.44 37.00
C GLY A 98 -6.47 4.74 36.41
N SER A 99 -6.27 4.11 35.26
CA SER A 99 -7.23 3.22 34.61
C SER A 99 -7.66 2.11 35.57
N ILE A 100 -8.92 2.10 35.98
CA ILE A 100 -9.51 0.97 36.70
C ILE A 100 -9.89 -0.07 35.64
N LEU A 101 -9.22 -1.23 35.68
CA LEU A 101 -9.56 -2.41 34.90
C LEU A 101 -10.93 -2.93 35.36
N TYR A 102 -11.95 -2.78 34.52
CA TYR A 102 -13.24 -3.44 34.72
C TYR A 102 -13.13 -4.91 34.34
N SER A 103 -13.12 -5.80 35.34
CA SER A 103 -13.38 -7.23 35.14
C SER A 103 -14.88 -7.43 35.00
N MET A 104 -15.41 -7.35 33.79
CA MET A 104 -16.78 -7.81 33.53
C MET A 104 -16.78 -9.35 33.55
N THR A 105 -17.41 -9.94 34.57
CA THR A 105 -17.69 -11.37 34.63
C THR A 105 -18.66 -11.73 33.51
N THR A 106 -18.26 -12.66 32.63
CA THR A 106 -19.06 -13.13 31.51
C THR A 106 -20.21 -14.02 32.00
N SER A 107 -21.39 -13.43 32.16
CA SER A 107 -22.66 -14.16 32.09
C SER A 107 -23.26 -13.95 30.71
N ASP A 108 -23.35 -15.03 29.93
CA ASP A 108 -24.19 -15.28 28.74
C ASP A 108 -24.57 -14.06 27.87
N TYR A 109 -23.76 -13.83 26.83
CA TYR A 109 -23.93 -12.81 25.79
C TYR A 109 -25.01 -13.14 24.73
N SER A 110 -25.95 -14.04 24.99
CA SER A 110 -26.89 -14.53 23.97
C SER A 110 -28.27 -13.82 23.94
N THR A 111 -28.51 -12.75 24.70
CA THR A 111 -29.83 -12.08 24.72
C THR A 111 -29.83 -10.55 24.77
N LEU A 112 -28.73 -9.85 24.44
CA LEU A 112 -28.67 -8.37 24.48
C LEU A 112 -29.14 -7.63 23.21
N TYR A 113 -29.86 -8.30 22.30
CA TYR A 113 -30.37 -7.69 21.06
C TYR A 113 -31.84 -7.26 21.10
N SER A 114 -32.50 -7.25 22.27
CA SER A 114 -33.85 -6.68 22.39
C SER A 114 -33.89 -5.47 23.31
N ASP A 115 -34.25 -4.33 22.73
CA ASP A 115 -34.92 -3.19 23.38
C ASP A 115 -34.15 -2.37 24.42
N THR A 116 -32.98 -1.84 24.07
CA THR A 116 -32.59 -0.52 24.61
C THR A 116 -32.58 0.50 23.49
N GLU A 117 -33.67 1.24 23.48
CA GLU A 117 -34.19 2.14 22.46
C GLU A 117 -33.31 3.35 22.08
N ASN A 118 -32.11 3.52 22.66
CA ASN A 118 -31.27 4.71 22.48
C ASN A 118 -30.03 4.35 21.66
N PHE A 119 -30.10 4.56 20.34
CA PHE A 119 -28.97 4.40 19.43
C PHE A 119 -28.39 5.76 19.06
N ILE A 120 -27.07 5.85 18.93
CA ILE A 120 -26.38 7.06 18.49
C ILE A 120 -26.17 6.98 16.98
N PHE A 121 -26.66 7.97 16.23
CA PHE A 121 -26.40 8.05 14.79
C PHE A 121 -25.45 9.20 14.49
N GLU A 122 -24.57 8.99 13.50
CA GLU A 122 -23.77 10.07 12.92
C GLU A 122 -24.71 11.03 12.21
N TYR A 123 -24.63 12.31 12.55
CA TYR A 123 -25.60 13.32 12.11
C TYR A 123 -25.00 14.32 11.13
N ALA A 124 -23.77 14.78 11.39
CA ALA A 124 -23.12 15.79 10.56
C ALA A 124 -21.59 15.74 10.67
N GLU A 125 -20.91 16.13 9.58
CA GLU A 125 -19.49 16.44 9.52
C GLU A 125 -19.33 17.93 9.23
N LEU A 126 -18.42 18.59 9.94
CA LEU A 126 -18.09 20.01 9.75
C LEU A 126 -16.59 20.23 9.94
N ASN A 127 -15.84 20.33 8.83
CA ASN A 127 -14.41 20.63 8.80
C ASN A 127 -13.57 19.68 9.68
N GLY A 128 -13.84 18.38 9.62
CA GLY A 128 -13.15 17.35 10.41
C GLY A 128 -13.64 17.20 11.85
N VAL A 129 -14.72 17.90 12.22
CA VAL A 129 -15.48 17.66 13.45
C VAL A 129 -16.72 16.84 13.11
N TYR A 130 -16.90 15.73 13.82
CA TYR A 130 -17.99 14.80 13.60
C TYR A 130 -18.97 14.87 14.77
N ALA A 131 -20.26 15.06 14.47
CA ALA A 131 -21.32 15.16 15.46
C ALA A 131 -22.19 13.89 15.45
N TYR A 132 -22.39 13.32 16.64
CA TYR A 132 -23.22 12.16 16.87
C TYR A 132 -24.40 12.52 17.78
N LYS A 133 -25.61 12.17 17.37
CA LYS A 133 -26.83 12.61 18.06
C LYS A 133 -27.43 11.48 18.88
N ILE A 134 -27.88 11.80 20.10
CA ILE A 134 -28.75 10.95 20.93
C ILE A 134 -30.13 11.59 20.92
N ASP A 135 -31.06 10.98 20.19
CA ASP A 135 -32.40 11.54 19.95
C ASP A 135 -33.39 11.29 21.08
N LYS A 136 -33.08 10.37 22.00
CA LYS A 136 -33.97 10.01 23.10
C LYS A 136 -33.46 10.58 24.42
N PRO A 137 -34.34 11.19 25.23
CA PRO A 137 -33.98 11.64 26.55
C PRO A 137 -33.41 10.51 27.41
N PHE A 138 -32.41 10.81 28.22
CA PHE A 138 -31.86 9.87 29.18
C PHE A 138 -31.41 10.57 30.46
N TYR A 139 -31.25 9.78 31.51
CA TYR A 139 -30.84 10.23 32.84
C TYR A 139 -29.47 9.66 33.18
N ILE A 140 -28.58 10.52 33.68
CA ILE A 140 -27.25 10.12 34.16
C ILE A 140 -27.10 10.51 35.63
N GLY A 141 -26.83 9.53 36.48
CA GLY A 141 -26.59 9.74 37.91
C GLY A 141 -25.34 10.59 38.17
N GLY A 142 -25.25 11.23 39.34
CA GLY A 142 -24.02 11.86 39.78
C GLY A 142 -22.92 10.83 40.05
N MET A 143 -21.68 11.12 39.65
CA MET A 143 -20.52 10.21 39.77
C MET A 143 -20.73 8.85 39.08
N THR A 144 -21.46 8.83 37.96
CA THR A 144 -21.73 7.60 37.19
C THR A 144 -21.25 7.70 35.75
N ASN A 145 -21.14 6.54 35.11
CA ASN A 145 -20.93 6.39 33.67
C ASN A 145 -22.17 5.78 33.02
N TYR A 146 -22.44 6.22 31.80
CA TYR A 146 -23.55 5.78 30.98
C TYR A 146 -22.99 5.34 29.62
N ILE A 147 -23.09 4.05 29.32
CA ILE A 147 -22.52 3.46 28.12
C ILE A 147 -23.64 3.25 27.10
N LEU A 148 -23.47 3.82 25.91
CA LEU A 148 -24.40 3.70 24.80
C LEU A 148 -23.71 3.10 23.58
N SER A 149 -24.38 2.18 22.89
CA SER A 149 -23.91 1.68 21.60
C SER A 149 -23.95 2.82 20.57
N MET A 150 -22.85 2.99 19.84
CA MET A 150 -22.77 3.95 18.73
C MET A 150 -23.02 3.30 17.39
N PHE A 151 -22.14 2.41 16.96
CA PHE A 151 -22.28 1.76 15.67
C PHE A 151 -21.54 0.44 15.65
N HIS A 152 -21.96 -0.40 14.71
CA HIS A 152 -21.38 -1.70 14.43
C HIS A 152 -20.85 -1.64 13.01
N ASP A 153 -19.53 -1.63 12.85
CA ASP A 153 -18.91 -1.48 11.55
C ASP A 153 -18.21 -2.76 11.10
N ARG A 154 -18.37 -3.07 9.82
CA ARG A 154 -17.59 -4.11 9.14
C ARG A 154 -16.33 -3.44 8.64
N ILE A 155 -15.22 -3.79 9.26
CA ILE A 155 -13.92 -3.22 8.96
C ILE A 155 -13.06 -4.22 8.20
N ASN A 156 -12.14 -3.68 7.41
CA ASN A 156 -11.06 -4.47 6.85
C ASN A 156 -9.93 -4.54 7.87
N ILE A 157 -9.46 -5.74 8.20
CA ILE A 157 -8.35 -5.93 9.11
C ILE A 157 -7.33 -6.92 8.57
N GLU A 158 -6.07 -6.52 8.59
CA GLU A 158 -4.93 -7.38 8.29
C GLU A 158 -4.23 -7.72 9.60
N GLN A 159 -4.09 -9.01 9.90
CA GLN A 159 -3.28 -9.49 11.02
C GLN A 159 -1.92 -9.97 10.50
N TYR A 160 -0.85 -9.50 11.12
CA TYR A 160 0.50 -9.90 10.78
C TYR A 160 1.43 -9.78 11.99
N VAL A 161 2.65 -10.27 11.83
CA VAL A 161 3.71 -10.15 12.82
C VAL A 161 4.72 -9.13 12.34
N LYS A 162 4.93 -8.10 13.14
CA LYS A 162 5.95 -7.08 12.85
C LYS A 162 7.24 -7.38 13.59
N ILE A 163 8.33 -7.46 12.85
CA ILE A 163 9.69 -7.48 13.40
C ILE A 163 10.35 -6.17 13.02
N SER A 164 10.62 -5.33 14.01
CA SER A 164 11.31 -4.06 13.82
C SER A 164 12.59 -4.05 14.64
N ILE A 165 13.71 -3.97 13.95
CA ILE A 165 15.03 -4.00 14.56
C ILE A 165 15.69 -2.65 14.34
N SER A 166 16.11 -2.04 15.45
CA SER A 166 16.82 -0.76 15.49
C SER A 166 18.13 -0.98 16.22
N SER A 167 19.09 -1.62 15.56
CA SER A 167 20.39 -1.95 16.15
C SER A 167 21.52 -1.55 15.23
N TYR A 168 22.65 -1.18 15.83
CA TYR A 168 23.90 -0.93 15.12
C TYR A 168 24.89 -2.05 15.43
N GLY A 169 25.49 -2.61 14.40
CA GLY A 169 26.63 -3.51 14.51
C GLY A 169 26.34 -4.97 14.20
N VAL A 170 27.44 -5.72 14.17
CA VAL A 170 27.49 -7.17 13.94
C VAL A 170 27.15 -7.84 15.27
N SER A 171 25.90 -8.27 15.44
CA SER A 171 25.51 -9.07 16.59
C SER A 171 24.40 -10.03 16.21
N ALA A 172 24.41 -11.21 16.83
CA ALA A 172 23.29 -12.12 16.75
C ALA A 172 22.18 -11.59 17.65
N LEU A 173 21.04 -11.23 17.07
CA LEU A 173 19.88 -10.75 17.80
C LEU A 173 18.82 -11.84 17.84
N ARG A 174 18.23 -12.05 19.02
CA ARG A 174 17.09 -12.94 19.19
C ARG A 174 15.95 -12.15 19.81
N GLY A 175 14.76 -12.31 19.26
CA GLY A 175 13.58 -11.64 19.79
C GLY A 175 12.30 -12.37 19.42
N LYS A 176 11.19 -11.76 19.82
CA LYS A 176 9.84 -12.18 19.45
C LYS A 176 9.27 -11.15 18.49
N GLY A 177 8.51 -11.62 17.50
CA GLY A 177 7.73 -10.72 16.66
C GLY A 177 6.65 -10.02 17.48
N LYS A 178 6.15 -8.87 17.01
CA LYS A 178 5.02 -8.17 17.63
C LYS A 178 3.72 -8.53 16.93
N ARG A 179 2.65 -8.80 17.70
CA ARG A 179 1.29 -8.92 17.17
C ARG A 179 0.86 -7.57 16.64
N SER A 180 0.67 -7.47 15.33
CA SER A 180 0.34 -6.21 14.67
C SER A 180 -0.92 -6.36 13.83
N TYR A 181 -1.63 -5.26 13.71
CA TYR A 181 -2.89 -5.17 12.98
C TYR A 181 -2.90 -3.90 12.16
N ARG A 182 -3.40 -3.98 10.92
CA ARG A 182 -3.83 -2.81 10.16
C ARG A 182 -5.35 -2.85 10.06
N LEU A 183 -5.99 -1.77 10.44
CA LEU A 183 -7.44 -1.62 10.43
C LEU A 183 -7.82 -0.51 9.45
N LYS A 184 -8.84 -0.74 8.63
CA LYS A 184 -9.41 0.26 7.72
C LYS A 184 -10.93 0.25 7.84
N SER A 185 -11.48 1.42 8.13
CA SER A 185 -12.92 1.68 8.03
C SER A 185 -13.27 2.02 6.60
N SER A 186 -14.24 1.31 6.03
CA SER A 186 -14.63 1.49 4.63
C SER A 186 -15.75 2.52 4.46
N ASN A 187 -16.53 2.79 5.50
CA ASN A 187 -17.77 3.56 5.38
C ASN A 187 -17.88 4.80 6.27
N ARG A 188 -17.02 4.96 7.29
CA ARG A 188 -17.15 6.07 8.24
C ARG A 188 -15.84 6.48 8.90
N PHE A 189 -15.87 7.66 9.51
CA PHE A 189 -14.82 8.12 10.40
C PHE A 189 -14.87 7.34 11.73
N LEU A 190 -13.69 6.96 12.26
CA LEU A 190 -13.59 6.36 13.59
C LEU A 190 -12.95 7.38 14.55
N PRO A 191 -13.70 7.89 15.54
CA PRO A 191 -13.15 8.73 16.59
C PRO A 191 -12.02 8.07 17.37
N GLN A 192 -11.12 8.88 17.91
CA GLN A 192 -10.12 8.43 18.88
C GLN A 192 -10.80 7.73 20.08
N GLY A 193 -10.30 6.56 20.46
CA GLY A 193 -10.92 5.78 21.53
C GLY A 193 -10.11 4.57 21.96
N THR A 194 -10.43 4.02 23.12
CA THR A 194 -9.78 2.82 23.64
C THR A 194 -10.39 1.59 22.96
N CYS A 195 -9.58 0.68 22.42
CA CYS A 195 -10.05 -0.52 21.73
C CYS A 195 -9.58 -1.79 22.42
N ILE A 196 -10.56 -2.60 22.84
CA ILE A 196 -10.33 -3.95 23.36
C ILE A 196 -10.39 -4.91 22.18
N VAL A 197 -9.30 -5.64 21.94
CA VAL A 197 -9.22 -6.63 20.88
C VAL A 197 -9.53 -8.00 21.44
N ARG A 198 -10.45 -8.71 20.78
CA ARG A 198 -10.87 -10.05 21.12
C ARG A 198 -10.64 -11.00 19.96
N HIS A 199 -10.08 -12.16 20.25
CA HIS A 199 -9.93 -13.25 19.30
C HIS A 199 -10.66 -14.48 19.85
N SER A 200 -11.58 -15.05 19.07
CA SER A 200 -12.44 -16.15 19.54
C SER A 200 -13.09 -15.84 20.89
N LYS A 201 -13.64 -14.62 21.03
CA LYS A 201 -14.29 -14.07 22.23
C LYS A 201 -13.39 -13.81 23.45
N ARG A 202 -12.10 -14.15 23.39
CA ARG A 202 -11.12 -13.89 24.47
C ARG A 202 -10.38 -12.58 24.25
N ILE A 203 -10.12 -11.83 25.31
CA ILE A 203 -9.34 -10.59 25.23
C ILE A 203 -7.88 -10.94 24.90
N THR A 204 -7.36 -10.37 23.81
CA THR A 204 -5.97 -10.55 23.36
C THR A 204 -5.11 -9.33 23.64
N GLY A 205 -5.72 -8.17 23.84
CA GLY A 205 -5.01 -6.95 24.18
C GLY A 205 -5.92 -5.73 24.16
N GLU A 206 -5.33 -4.60 24.53
CA GLU A 206 -5.95 -3.29 24.54
C GLU A 206 -5.01 -2.32 23.84
N THR A 207 -5.57 -1.39 23.07
CA THR A 207 -4.82 -0.32 22.40
C THR A 207 -5.62 0.97 22.42
N GLN A 208 -4.95 2.11 22.22
CA GLN A 208 -5.63 3.37 21.95
C GLN A 208 -5.66 3.57 20.43
N LEU A 209 -6.84 3.68 19.83
CA LEU A 209 -7.01 4.10 18.44
C LEU A 209 -6.97 5.62 18.36
N SER A 210 -6.29 6.15 17.36
CA SER A 210 -6.34 7.58 16.98
C SER A 210 -7.65 7.89 16.23
N ASN A 211 -7.86 9.15 15.84
CA ASN A 211 -8.85 9.49 14.82
C ASN A 211 -8.44 8.82 13.49
N ILE A 212 -9.34 8.05 12.87
CA ILE A 212 -9.09 7.32 11.61
C ILE A 212 -10.07 7.81 10.55
N ALA A 213 -9.55 8.39 9.47
CA ALA A 213 -10.37 8.83 8.34
C ALA A 213 -10.95 7.64 7.56
N VAL A 214 -12.04 7.89 6.82
CA VAL A 214 -12.64 6.88 5.94
C VAL A 214 -11.59 6.42 4.93
N ASN A 215 -11.51 5.11 4.70
CA ASN A 215 -10.55 4.47 3.80
C ASN A 215 -9.06 4.61 4.15
N GLN A 216 -8.72 5.12 5.34
CA GLN A 216 -7.36 5.18 5.82
C GLN A 216 -6.98 3.90 6.58
N TRP A 217 -5.80 3.35 6.29
CA TRP A 217 -5.21 2.29 7.10
C TRP A 217 -4.63 2.87 8.39
N TYR A 218 -4.98 2.26 9.52
CA TYR A 218 -4.42 2.54 10.83
C TYR A 218 -3.70 1.30 11.37
N GLU A 219 -2.42 1.44 11.70
CA GLU A 219 -1.59 0.36 12.22
C GLU A 219 -1.45 0.45 13.75
N PHE A 220 -1.64 -0.67 14.45
CA PHE A 220 -1.37 -0.77 15.89
C PHE A 220 -0.79 -2.14 16.27
N THR A 221 -0.17 -2.22 17.45
CA THR A 221 0.48 -3.45 17.96
C THR A 221 -0.03 -3.81 19.34
N LEU A 222 -0.23 -5.11 19.62
CA LEU A 222 -0.66 -5.64 20.92
C LEU A 222 0.48 -6.35 21.68
N GLY A 223 1.71 -5.86 21.53
CA GLY A 223 2.90 -6.41 22.17
C GLY A 223 3.46 -7.67 21.49
N ASP A 224 4.31 -8.40 22.22
CA ASP A 224 5.06 -9.55 21.69
C ASP A 224 4.18 -10.77 21.44
N ASP A 225 4.39 -11.43 20.31
CA ASP A 225 3.86 -12.72 19.93
C ASP A 225 4.79 -13.84 20.43
N PRO A 226 4.42 -14.60 21.49
CA PRO A 226 5.30 -15.61 22.07
C PRO A 226 5.56 -16.78 21.11
N ASP A 227 4.70 -17.00 20.12
CA ASP A 227 4.78 -18.13 19.20
C ASP A 227 5.59 -17.83 17.95
N ILE A 228 6.07 -16.58 17.80
CA ILE A 228 6.87 -16.16 16.65
C ILE A 228 8.21 -15.65 17.14
N VAL A 229 9.23 -16.48 17.01
CA VAL A 229 10.59 -16.18 17.45
C VAL A 229 11.46 -15.92 16.23
N TYR A 230 12.29 -14.89 16.30
CA TYR A 230 13.27 -14.61 15.26
C TYR A 230 14.70 -14.65 15.80
N GLN A 231 15.63 -15.03 14.93
CA GLN A 231 17.06 -14.90 15.13
C GLN A 231 17.64 -14.17 13.91
N GLN A 232 18.38 -13.10 14.13
CA GLN A 232 19.06 -12.34 13.09
C GLN A 232 20.57 -12.47 13.26
N TYR A 233 21.27 -12.65 12.14
CA TYR A 233 22.72 -12.60 12.03
C TYR A 233 23.10 -11.51 11.05
N SER A 234 23.74 -10.45 11.54
CA SER A 234 24.30 -9.39 10.70
C SER A 234 25.79 -9.61 10.52
N THR A 235 26.26 -9.75 9.29
CA THR A 235 27.68 -9.89 8.94
C THR A 235 28.14 -8.67 8.15
N LEU A 236 29.18 -7.96 8.60
CA LEU A 236 29.80 -6.88 7.83
C LEU A 236 30.66 -7.50 6.71
N LEU A 237 30.29 -7.27 5.45
CA LEU A 237 31.06 -7.74 4.30
C LEU A 237 32.24 -6.81 4.00
N SER A 238 32.01 -5.50 3.98
CA SER A 238 33.05 -4.53 3.65
C SER A 238 32.77 -3.17 4.26
N THR A 239 33.84 -2.43 4.54
CA THR A 239 33.78 -1.00 4.83
C THR A 239 34.72 -0.29 3.86
N THR A 240 34.18 0.61 3.04
CA THR A 240 34.95 1.52 2.20
C THR A 240 34.87 2.91 2.79
N LEU A 241 36.02 3.59 2.83
CA LEU A 241 36.08 4.99 3.23
C LEU A 241 36.29 5.79 1.94
N ASP A 242 35.20 6.36 1.43
CA ASP A 242 35.25 7.16 0.23
C ASP A 242 35.86 8.51 0.60
N LYS A 243 37.17 8.60 0.35
CA LYS A 243 37.88 9.87 0.35
C LYS A 243 37.53 10.57 -0.96
N ASN A 244 36.41 11.29 -0.96
CA ASN A 244 36.12 12.21 -2.05
C ASN A 244 37.31 13.17 -2.21
N LYS A 245 37.88 13.23 -3.41
CA LYS A 245 39.03 14.10 -3.74
C LYS A 245 38.70 15.60 -3.70
N VAL A 246 37.44 15.96 -3.42
CA VAL A 246 37.00 17.34 -3.27
C VAL A 246 37.14 17.70 -1.79
N GLU A 247 38.14 18.53 -1.47
CA GLU A 247 38.60 18.91 -0.11
C GLU A 247 37.52 19.46 0.85
N CYS A 248 36.28 19.65 0.42
CA CYS A 248 35.21 20.23 1.23
C CYS A 248 34.11 19.25 1.71
N MET A 249 34.10 17.98 1.28
CA MET A 249 33.09 17.01 1.73
C MET A 249 33.64 16.00 2.74
N LYS A 250 32.94 15.86 3.88
CA LYS A 250 33.25 14.90 4.95
C LYS A 250 33.38 13.49 4.36
N SER A 251 34.45 12.78 4.72
CA SER A 251 34.65 11.38 4.34
C SER A 251 33.40 10.55 4.63
N GLN A 252 32.81 9.93 3.60
CA GLN A 252 31.67 9.04 3.77
C GLN A 252 32.18 7.62 3.99
N ARG A 253 31.66 6.95 5.02
CA ARG A 253 31.96 5.56 5.32
C ARG A 253 30.82 4.71 4.78
N ARG A 254 31.05 3.96 3.70
CA ARG A 254 30.09 3.00 3.16
C ARG A 254 30.37 1.62 3.78
N SER A 255 29.38 1.04 4.44
CA SER A 255 29.50 -0.30 5.04
C SER A 255 28.44 -1.21 4.43
N VAL A 256 28.83 -2.36 3.91
CA VAL A 256 27.94 -3.35 3.31
C VAL A 256 27.75 -4.50 4.29
N TYR A 257 26.51 -4.87 4.55
CA TYR A 257 26.16 -5.95 5.46
C TYR A 257 25.34 -7.02 4.74
N VAL A 258 25.51 -8.28 5.14
CA VAL A 258 24.56 -9.36 4.87
C VAL A 258 23.79 -9.63 6.14
N ILE A 259 22.46 -9.65 6.03
CA ILE A 259 21.56 -9.89 7.15
C ILE A 259 20.80 -11.19 6.86
N GLU A 260 21.05 -12.21 7.67
CA GLU A 260 20.29 -13.47 7.66
C GLU A 260 19.27 -13.45 8.79
N ILE A 261 18.00 -13.73 8.49
CA ILE A 261 16.93 -13.81 9.48
C ILE A 261 16.31 -15.20 9.43
N ARG A 262 16.27 -15.86 10.59
CA ARG A 262 15.59 -17.14 10.79
C ARG A 262 14.33 -16.90 11.59
N LEU A 263 13.19 -17.32 11.04
CA LEU A 263 11.89 -17.22 11.67
C LEU A 263 11.44 -18.62 12.12
N SER A 264 10.91 -18.70 13.33
CA SER A 264 10.26 -19.90 13.85
C SER A 264 8.83 -19.56 14.21
N ASN A 265 7.89 -20.20 13.50
CA ASN A 265 6.46 -20.10 13.76
C ASN A 265 5.99 -21.36 14.51
N PHE A 266 5.57 -21.19 15.77
CA PHE A 266 5.04 -22.26 16.61
C PHE A 266 3.51 -22.35 16.59
N LYS A 267 2.84 -21.50 15.79
CA LYS A 267 1.38 -21.58 15.59
C LYS A 267 1.03 -22.69 14.62
N LYS A 268 -0.21 -23.19 14.74
CA LYS A 268 -0.78 -24.15 13.79
C LYS A 268 -1.06 -23.51 12.42
N SER A 269 -1.40 -22.22 12.41
CA SER A 269 -1.70 -21.47 11.19
C SER A 269 -0.46 -20.75 10.66
N SER A 270 -0.45 -20.51 9.33
CA SER A 270 0.57 -19.65 8.73
C SER A 270 0.35 -18.20 9.15
N VAL A 271 1.44 -17.45 9.30
CA VAL A 271 1.38 -16.04 9.71
C VAL A 271 2.17 -15.20 8.71
N ASP A 272 1.60 -14.08 8.32
CA ASP A 272 2.29 -13.07 7.53
C ASP A 272 3.27 -12.30 8.42
N VAL A 273 4.51 -12.15 7.95
CA VAL A 273 5.57 -11.47 8.70
C VAL A 273 6.04 -10.27 7.90
N GLU A 274 6.06 -9.11 8.56
CA GLU A 274 6.68 -7.90 8.05
C GLU A 274 7.97 -7.65 8.81
N TYR A 275 9.08 -7.60 8.08
CA TYR A 275 10.39 -7.31 8.64
C TYR A 275 10.85 -5.91 8.24
N SER A 276 11.33 -5.16 9.24
CA SER A 276 11.87 -3.81 9.05
C SER A 276 13.20 -3.65 9.79
N TYR A 277 14.23 -3.22 9.06
CA TYR A 277 15.55 -2.90 9.62
C TYR A 277 15.77 -1.39 9.60
N ASN A 278 15.91 -0.78 10.77
CA ASN A 278 16.01 0.65 10.96
C ASN A 278 17.41 1.06 11.41
N VAL A 279 18.00 2.04 10.73
CA VAL A 279 19.32 2.61 11.04
C VAL A 279 19.20 4.13 11.08
N ASN A 280 19.60 4.76 12.18
CA ASN A 280 19.51 6.21 12.41
C ASN A 280 18.09 6.77 12.26
N GLY A 281 17.07 5.98 12.58
CA GLY A 281 15.66 6.36 12.39
C GLY A 281 15.14 6.20 10.96
N TYR A 282 15.96 5.74 10.01
CA TYR A 282 15.55 5.44 8.65
C TYR A 282 15.32 3.93 8.46
N THR A 283 14.25 3.55 7.79
CA THR A 283 14.01 2.16 7.38
C THR A 283 14.85 1.85 6.14
N LEU A 284 15.82 0.93 6.26
CA LEU A 284 16.68 0.52 5.14
C LEU A 284 16.09 -0.63 4.33
N ILE A 285 15.44 -1.59 5.00
CA ILE A 285 14.87 -2.78 4.38
C ILE A 285 13.46 -2.96 4.93
N ARG A 286 12.50 -3.19 4.03
CA ARG A 286 11.13 -3.58 4.35
C ARG A 286 10.77 -4.81 3.52
N LEU A 287 10.68 -5.97 4.16
CA LEU A 287 10.19 -7.19 3.53
C LEU A 287 8.71 -7.33 3.85
N LEU A 288 7.88 -7.31 2.81
CA LEU A 288 6.45 -7.59 2.91
C LEU A 288 6.21 -9.07 2.55
N PRO A 289 5.13 -9.70 3.07
CA PRO A 289 4.78 -11.07 2.70
C PRO A 289 4.65 -11.20 1.18
N SER A 290 5.40 -12.11 0.56
CA SER A 290 5.43 -12.36 -0.89
C SER A 290 4.26 -13.21 -1.39
N ARG A 291 3.10 -13.14 -0.75
CA ARG A 291 1.91 -13.89 -1.14
C ARG A 291 1.05 -13.03 -2.06
N ALA A 292 1.17 -13.24 -3.37
CA ALA A 292 0.12 -12.81 -4.28
C ALA A 292 -0.90 -13.92 -4.45
N SER A 293 -2.16 -13.55 -4.32
CA SER A 293 -3.24 -14.36 -4.84
C SER A 293 -3.40 -14.01 -6.30
N LEU A 294 -3.23 -15.02 -7.14
CA LEU A 294 -3.25 -14.90 -8.59
C LEU A 294 -4.48 -15.62 -9.11
N LEU A 295 -5.22 -14.98 -10.01
CA LEU A 295 -6.22 -15.68 -10.79
C LEU A 295 -5.60 -16.09 -12.13
N ASN A 296 -5.88 -17.33 -12.53
CA ASN A 296 -5.49 -17.85 -13.83
C ASN A 296 -6.73 -18.13 -14.67
N SER A 297 -6.58 -18.04 -15.99
CA SER A 297 -7.61 -18.38 -16.97
C SER A 297 -7.07 -19.31 -18.06
N ASN A 298 -7.93 -20.16 -18.62
CA ASN A 298 -7.58 -21.07 -19.73
C ASN A 298 -7.84 -20.38 -21.09
N PRO A 299 -6.85 -20.30 -22.02
CA PRO A 299 -6.96 -19.58 -23.30
C PRO A 299 -8.23 -19.86 -24.10
N ASN A 300 -8.65 -21.12 -24.18
CA ASN A 300 -9.86 -21.51 -24.89
C ASN A 300 -10.45 -22.83 -24.36
N PRO A 301 -11.45 -22.81 -23.47
CA PRO A 301 -12.02 -24.05 -22.94
C PRO A 301 -12.99 -24.76 -23.91
N PHE A 302 -13.24 -24.19 -25.09
CA PHE A 302 -14.16 -24.77 -26.09
C PHE A 302 -13.43 -25.43 -27.26
N ASP A 303 -12.11 -25.29 -27.33
CA ASP A 303 -11.32 -26.10 -28.22
C ASP A 303 -10.92 -27.37 -27.47
N GLU A 304 -11.57 -28.49 -27.81
CA GLU A 304 -11.24 -29.80 -27.25
C GLU A 304 -9.82 -30.25 -27.61
N ASN A 305 -9.15 -29.55 -28.54
CA ASN A 305 -7.79 -29.83 -28.97
C ASN A 305 -6.73 -28.92 -28.32
N GLU A 306 -7.11 -27.90 -27.54
CA GLU A 306 -6.14 -27.06 -26.80
C GLU A 306 -5.87 -27.64 -25.41
N ASP A 307 -4.58 -27.77 -25.08
CA ASP A 307 -4.15 -28.11 -23.73
C ASP A 307 -4.59 -27.02 -22.74
N LYS A 308 -5.03 -27.45 -21.55
CA LYS A 308 -5.49 -26.56 -20.48
C LYS A 308 -4.30 -25.83 -19.85
N GLU A 309 -3.81 -24.79 -20.50
CA GLU A 309 -2.78 -23.90 -19.96
C GLU A 309 -3.42 -22.82 -19.08
N TRP A 310 -3.14 -22.85 -17.78
CA TRP A 310 -3.58 -21.78 -16.88
C TRP A 310 -2.66 -20.57 -17.02
N LYS A 311 -3.14 -19.49 -17.66
CA LYS A 311 -2.39 -18.24 -17.81
C LYS A 311 -2.81 -17.22 -16.76
N ARG A 312 -1.81 -16.63 -16.13
CA ARG A 312 -1.96 -15.55 -15.15
C ARG A 312 -2.52 -14.30 -15.84
N TYR A 313 -3.36 -13.54 -15.13
CA TYR A 313 -3.74 -12.19 -15.56
C TYR A 313 -2.55 -11.21 -15.44
N PRO A 314 -2.50 -10.15 -16.27
CA PRO A 314 -1.57 -9.03 -16.08
C PRO A 314 -1.59 -8.49 -14.66
N ASP A 315 -0.50 -7.88 -14.21
CA ASP A 315 -0.33 -7.50 -12.81
C ASP A 315 -1.39 -6.52 -12.30
N PHE A 316 -1.74 -5.52 -13.12
CA PHE A 316 -2.76 -4.54 -12.77
C PHE A 316 -4.15 -5.16 -12.75
N GLU A 317 -4.52 -5.93 -13.79
CA GLU A 317 -5.78 -6.67 -13.81
C GLU A 317 -5.88 -7.60 -12.59
N ASN A 318 -4.84 -8.38 -12.29
CA ASN A 318 -4.85 -9.29 -11.16
C ASN A 318 -5.00 -8.57 -9.82
N LYS A 319 -4.30 -7.45 -9.61
CA LYS A 319 -4.46 -6.62 -8.41
C LYS A 319 -5.89 -6.12 -8.26
N PHE A 320 -6.51 -5.71 -9.35
CA PHE A 320 -7.90 -5.24 -9.35
C PHE A 320 -8.89 -6.37 -9.08
N ILE A 321 -8.74 -7.51 -9.77
CA ILE A 321 -9.55 -8.71 -9.55
C ILE A 321 -9.46 -9.16 -8.09
N GLU A 322 -8.26 -9.21 -7.52
CA GLU A 322 -8.07 -9.62 -6.13
C GLU A 322 -8.71 -8.62 -5.16
N ASN A 323 -8.58 -7.32 -5.41
CA ASN A 323 -9.26 -6.31 -4.59
C ASN A 323 -10.79 -6.47 -4.63
N SER A 324 -11.37 -6.65 -5.81
CA SER A 324 -12.82 -6.90 -5.96
C SER A 324 -13.25 -8.19 -5.25
N TYR A 325 -12.44 -9.25 -5.36
CA TYR A 325 -12.69 -10.52 -4.66
C TYR A 325 -12.66 -10.36 -3.14
N GLN A 326 -11.64 -9.67 -2.59
CA GLN A 326 -11.52 -9.39 -1.16
C GLN A 326 -12.68 -8.52 -0.63
N ASN A 327 -13.20 -7.62 -1.46
CA ASN A 327 -14.37 -6.81 -1.15
C ASN A 327 -15.70 -7.59 -1.23
N GLN A 328 -15.66 -8.90 -1.50
CA GLN A 328 -16.84 -9.77 -1.66
C GLN A 328 -17.76 -9.32 -2.79
N GLU A 329 -17.21 -8.65 -3.81
CA GLU A 329 -17.96 -8.36 -5.03
C GLU A 329 -18.32 -9.69 -5.71
N LYS A 330 -19.49 -9.75 -6.37
CA LYS A 330 -19.93 -10.98 -7.06
C LYS A 330 -19.23 -11.16 -8.40
N GLU A 331 -18.80 -10.05 -8.97
CA GLU A 331 -18.27 -9.96 -10.30
C GLU A 331 -17.33 -8.75 -10.43
N VAL A 332 -16.36 -8.84 -11.33
CA VAL A 332 -15.47 -7.73 -11.68
C VAL A 332 -15.46 -7.55 -13.19
N GLU A 333 -15.52 -6.29 -13.63
CA GLU A 333 -15.54 -5.92 -15.03
C GLU A 333 -14.19 -5.34 -15.46
N LEU A 334 -13.58 -5.93 -16.50
CA LEU A 334 -12.29 -5.54 -17.08
C LEU A 334 -12.51 -5.07 -18.52
N ASN A 335 -11.46 -4.91 -19.35
CA ASN A 335 -11.60 -4.35 -20.71
C ASN A 335 -12.67 -5.09 -21.55
N ASN A 336 -12.38 -6.33 -21.93
CA ASN A 336 -13.21 -7.11 -22.87
C ASN A 336 -14.04 -8.20 -22.21
N TYR A 337 -13.89 -8.37 -20.91
CA TYR A 337 -14.46 -9.51 -20.22
C TYR A 337 -14.88 -9.15 -18.80
N LYS A 338 -15.65 -10.05 -18.23
CA LYS A 338 -16.14 -9.97 -16.86
C LYS A 338 -15.85 -11.28 -16.15
N ILE A 339 -15.45 -11.23 -14.89
CA ILE A 339 -15.24 -12.43 -14.07
C ILE A 339 -16.39 -12.50 -13.06
N ASP A 340 -17.11 -13.62 -13.06
CA ASP A 340 -18.09 -13.98 -12.04
C ASP A 340 -17.39 -14.86 -10.99
N PHE A 341 -17.18 -14.30 -9.80
CA PHE A 341 -16.52 -14.99 -8.69
C PHE A 341 -17.38 -16.08 -8.07
N THR A 342 -18.71 -15.99 -8.22
CA THR A 342 -19.64 -17.01 -7.70
C THR A 342 -19.51 -18.29 -8.50
N ARG A 343 -19.34 -18.16 -9.82
CA ARG A 343 -19.21 -19.29 -10.73
C ARG A 343 -17.77 -19.67 -11.05
N ASN A 344 -16.80 -18.81 -10.69
CA ASN A 344 -15.41 -18.92 -11.10
C ASN A 344 -15.27 -19.00 -12.63
N ILE A 345 -15.99 -18.12 -13.33
CA ILE A 345 -16.04 -18.08 -14.80
C ILE A 345 -15.80 -16.64 -15.26
N GLN A 346 -14.92 -16.50 -16.23
CA GLN A 346 -14.79 -15.30 -17.04
C GLN A 346 -15.68 -15.44 -18.28
N PHE A 347 -16.33 -14.38 -18.73
CA PHE A 347 -16.99 -14.34 -20.03
C PHE A 347 -16.68 -13.06 -20.80
N ASP A 348 -16.60 -13.19 -22.12
CA ASP A 348 -16.44 -12.07 -23.04
C ASP A 348 -17.69 -11.16 -23.02
N LYS A 349 -17.48 -9.85 -23.02
CA LYS A 349 -18.57 -8.85 -22.97
C LYS A 349 -19.41 -8.83 -24.22
N GLN A 350 -18.79 -9.01 -25.39
CA GLN A 350 -19.46 -9.01 -26.68
C GLN A 350 -20.10 -10.38 -26.95
N TYR A 351 -19.44 -11.45 -26.53
CA TYR A 351 -19.83 -12.83 -26.82
C TYR A 351 -19.99 -13.64 -25.53
N ARG A 352 -21.14 -13.51 -24.85
CA ARG A 352 -21.42 -14.21 -23.58
C ARG A 352 -21.23 -15.74 -23.61
N TYR A 353 -21.27 -16.36 -24.79
CA TYR A 353 -21.01 -17.80 -24.95
C TYR A 353 -19.51 -18.14 -24.88
N LYS A 354 -18.61 -17.18 -25.10
CA LYS A 354 -17.16 -17.32 -24.90
C LYS A 354 -16.85 -17.15 -23.42
N GLN A 355 -16.91 -18.24 -22.69
CA GLN A 355 -16.61 -18.32 -21.26
C GLN A 355 -15.30 -19.05 -21.01
N ARG A 356 -14.57 -18.75 -19.94
CA ARG A 356 -13.41 -19.54 -19.49
C ARG A 356 -13.37 -19.72 -17.98
N PRO A 357 -13.00 -20.91 -17.48
CA PRO A 357 -12.89 -21.12 -16.05
C PRO A 357 -11.77 -20.24 -15.50
N VAL A 358 -11.99 -19.73 -14.30
CA VAL A 358 -11.04 -18.94 -13.54
C VAL A 358 -10.71 -19.70 -12.28
N LYS A 359 -9.45 -19.68 -11.86
CA LYS A 359 -9.05 -20.26 -10.58
C LYS A 359 -8.17 -19.29 -9.84
N ARG A 360 -8.51 -19.03 -8.58
CA ARG A 360 -7.63 -18.33 -7.63
C ARG A 360 -6.61 -19.31 -7.07
N GLN A 361 -5.34 -18.94 -7.10
CA GLN A 361 -4.21 -19.70 -6.60
C GLN A 361 -3.28 -18.76 -5.82
N ILE A 362 -2.84 -19.21 -4.65
CA ILE A 362 -1.80 -18.50 -3.90
C ILE A 362 -0.47 -18.98 -4.46
N ILE A 363 0.30 -18.06 -5.05
CA ILE A 363 1.64 -18.36 -5.58
C ILE A 363 2.66 -17.57 -4.78
N ASP A 364 3.75 -18.22 -4.45
CA ASP A 364 4.92 -17.56 -3.91
C ASP A 364 5.66 -16.86 -5.04
N ILE A 365 5.52 -15.53 -5.12
CA ILE A 365 6.15 -14.72 -6.18
C ILE A 365 7.68 -14.85 -6.12
N SER A 366 8.25 -15.19 -4.96
CA SER A 366 9.70 -15.31 -4.83
C SER A 366 10.29 -16.44 -5.69
N ASN A 367 9.48 -17.44 -6.02
CA ASN A 367 9.85 -18.55 -6.90
C ASN A 367 9.34 -18.37 -8.34
N TYR A 368 8.69 -17.24 -8.64
CA TYR A 368 8.15 -16.95 -9.95
C TYR A 368 9.11 -16.06 -10.74
N VAL A 369 9.72 -16.64 -11.77
CA VAL A 369 10.56 -15.92 -12.73
C VAL A 369 9.84 -15.90 -14.07
N ARG A 370 9.70 -14.72 -14.67
CA ARG A 370 9.02 -14.56 -15.96
C ARG A 370 9.95 -14.94 -17.09
N GLN A 371 9.66 -16.06 -17.75
CA GLN A 371 10.43 -16.53 -18.89
C GLN A 371 10.47 -15.49 -20.02
N GLU A 372 9.32 -14.95 -20.42
CA GLU A 372 9.22 -13.98 -21.52
C GLU A 372 9.99 -12.67 -21.26
N ARG A 373 10.30 -12.37 -19.99
CA ARG A 373 11.05 -11.18 -19.60
C ARG A 373 12.52 -11.31 -19.95
N PHE A 374 13.09 -12.49 -19.70
CA PHE A 374 14.51 -12.74 -19.94
C PHE A 374 14.76 -13.35 -21.31
N CYS A 375 13.78 -14.03 -21.91
CA CYS A 375 13.88 -14.72 -23.20
C CYS A 375 12.99 -14.12 -24.29
N PHE A 376 13.01 -12.79 -24.42
CA PHE A 376 12.32 -12.13 -25.52
C PHE A 376 12.86 -12.67 -26.86
N PRO A 377 12.00 -12.96 -27.85
CA PRO A 377 12.46 -13.47 -29.14
C PRO A 377 13.47 -12.50 -29.76
N GLU A 378 14.67 -13.00 -30.05
CA GLU A 378 15.67 -12.21 -30.77
C GLU A 378 15.30 -12.22 -32.25
N GLU A 379 15.37 -11.04 -32.89
CA GLU A 379 15.32 -10.94 -34.35
C GLU A 379 16.73 -11.14 -34.93
N PRO A 380 16.85 -11.46 -36.23
CA PRO A 380 18.14 -11.53 -36.91
C PRO A 380 18.99 -10.28 -36.67
N LEU A 381 20.29 -10.48 -36.43
CA LEU A 381 21.25 -9.41 -36.26
C LEU A 381 21.31 -8.58 -37.54
N LYS A 382 20.82 -7.33 -37.47
CA LYS A 382 21.11 -6.33 -38.51
C LYS A 382 22.62 -6.04 -38.47
N SER A 383 23.36 -6.49 -39.48
CA SER A 383 24.82 -6.31 -39.53
C SER A 383 25.20 -4.82 -39.57
N PHE A 384 26.13 -4.41 -38.69
CA PHE A 384 26.57 -3.02 -38.48
C PHE A 384 27.50 -2.45 -39.55
N ALA A 385 27.44 -2.93 -40.79
CA ALA A 385 28.40 -2.48 -41.79
C ALA A 385 28.27 -0.99 -42.18
N ASN A 386 27.15 -0.28 -41.89
CA ASN A 386 26.99 1.12 -42.33
C ASN A 386 25.97 2.02 -41.57
N HIS A 387 25.39 1.64 -40.42
CA HIS A 387 24.47 2.55 -39.72
C HIS A 387 25.23 3.65 -38.97
N GLY A 388 25.56 4.72 -39.68
CA GLY A 388 26.00 5.96 -39.07
C GLY A 388 24.84 6.61 -38.31
N LYS A 389 24.93 6.68 -36.97
CA LYS A 389 24.10 7.54 -36.10
C LYS A 389 22.62 7.67 -36.51
N GLU A 390 21.94 6.61 -36.90
CA GLU A 390 20.49 6.69 -37.03
C GLU A 390 19.93 6.83 -35.61
N ALA A 391 19.28 7.96 -35.36
CA ALA A 391 18.80 8.34 -34.06
C ALA A 391 17.73 7.32 -33.61
N ASP A 392 18.00 6.61 -32.52
CA ASP A 392 17.00 5.74 -31.89
C ASP A 392 15.75 6.53 -31.47
N LEU A 393 14.68 5.81 -31.13
CA LEU A 393 13.39 6.42 -30.77
C LEU A 393 13.54 7.48 -29.67
N TYR A 394 14.42 7.23 -28.71
CA TYR A 394 14.80 8.15 -27.64
C TYR A 394 15.47 9.43 -28.17
N THR A 395 16.55 9.28 -28.93
CA THR A 395 17.38 10.37 -29.45
C THR A 395 16.56 11.24 -30.38
N SER A 396 15.74 10.63 -31.23
CA SER A 396 14.84 11.34 -32.12
C SER A 396 13.78 12.13 -31.35
N TRP A 397 13.18 11.54 -30.30
CA TRP A 397 12.19 12.24 -29.49
C TRP A 397 12.85 13.39 -28.72
N PHE A 398 14.01 13.14 -28.12
CA PHE A 398 14.80 14.14 -27.39
C PHE A 398 15.16 15.33 -28.28
N ILE A 399 15.67 15.09 -29.50
CA ILE A 399 16.00 16.16 -30.45
C ILE A 399 14.75 16.96 -30.83
N LYS A 400 13.63 16.28 -31.08
CA LYS A 400 12.38 16.94 -31.46
C LYS A 400 11.79 17.78 -30.34
N HIS A 401 11.94 17.34 -29.09
CA HIS A 401 11.35 17.94 -27.90
C HIS A 401 12.41 18.53 -26.94
N TYR A 402 13.55 18.96 -27.49
CA TYR A 402 14.71 19.41 -26.71
C TYR A 402 14.34 20.49 -25.68
N GLU A 403 13.44 21.42 -26.03
CA GLU A 403 12.98 22.49 -25.13
C GLU A 403 12.32 21.99 -23.83
N ILE A 404 11.69 20.82 -23.88
CA ILE A 404 11.01 20.19 -22.73
C ILE A 404 11.92 19.14 -22.07
N ALA A 405 12.80 18.52 -22.86
CA ALA A 405 13.66 17.42 -22.44
C ALA A 405 15.04 17.85 -21.90
N ASP A 406 15.42 19.13 -22.06
CA ASP A 406 16.70 19.64 -21.57
C ASP A 406 16.78 19.55 -20.04
N THR A 407 17.70 18.70 -19.57
CA THR A 407 17.89 18.31 -18.16
C THR A 407 18.38 19.44 -17.25
N ASP A 408 18.82 20.57 -17.81
CA ASP A 408 19.09 21.76 -17.01
C ASP A 408 17.79 22.32 -16.37
N ASN A 409 16.63 22.02 -16.97
CA ASN A 409 15.32 22.17 -16.34
C ASN A 409 14.97 20.88 -15.59
N LYS A 410 15.23 20.86 -14.27
CA LYS A 410 14.96 19.75 -13.32
C LYS A 410 13.47 19.49 -13.08
N ASN A 411 12.69 19.33 -14.14
CA ASN A 411 11.26 19.10 -14.03
C ASN A 411 10.83 18.04 -15.03
N LEU A 412 10.76 16.79 -14.57
CA LEU A 412 10.33 15.66 -15.40
C LEU A 412 8.80 15.54 -15.52
N TYR A 413 8.02 16.36 -14.81
CA TYR A 413 6.56 16.27 -14.82
C TYR A 413 5.92 16.43 -16.20
N PRO A 414 6.32 17.39 -17.06
CA PRO A 414 5.76 17.51 -18.40
C PRO A 414 5.99 16.24 -19.23
N ILE A 415 7.17 15.62 -19.08
CA ILE A 415 7.53 14.38 -19.76
C ILE A 415 6.73 13.20 -19.22
N ALA A 416 6.52 13.13 -17.90
CA ALA A 416 5.66 12.14 -17.24
C ALA A 416 4.20 12.22 -17.71
N GLU A 417 3.67 13.43 -17.88
CA GLU A 417 2.31 13.64 -18.39
C GLU A 417 2.19 13.20 -19.85
N LEU A 418 3.18 13.54 -20.70
CA LEU A 418 3.23 13.08 -22.10
C LEU A 418 3.36 11.55 -22.18
N ALA A 419 4.22 10.94 -21.35
CA ALA A 419 4.36 9.49 -21.27
C ALA A 419 3.05 8.82 -20.87
N ALA A 420 2.36 9.34 -19.84
CA ALA A 420 1.07 8.81 -19.41
C ALA A 420 0.00 8.91 -20.51
N GLN A 421 -0.06 10.03 -21.24
CA GLN A 421 -0.97 10.19 -22.38
C GLN A 421 -0.65 9.24 -23.53
N GLY A 422 0.63 9.07 -23.86
CA GLY A 422 1.08 8.12 -24.87
C GLY A 422 0.73 6.68 -24.52
N ILE A 423 0.93 6.27 -23.26
CA ILE A 423 0.54 4.96 -22.73
C ILE A 423 -0.97 4.73 -22.88
N LEU A 424 -1.81 5.74 -22.56
CA LEU A 424 -3.27 5.66 -22.72
C LEU A 424 -3.68 5.46 -24.20
N ILE A 425 -3.07 6.20 -25.12
CA ILE A 425 -3.33 6.08 -26.55
C ILE A 425 -2.99 4.67 -27.04
N GLU A 426 -1.80 4.18 -26.71
CA GLU A 426 -1.34 2.86 -27.12
C GLU A 426 -2.15 1.73 -26.48
N GLY A 427 -2.48 1.87 -25.20
CA GLY A 427 -3.37 0.95 -24.50
C GLY A 427 -4.73 0.85 -25.17
N LYS A 428 -5.33 1.98 -25.55
CA LYS A 428 -6.59 1.99 -26.29
C LYS A 428 -6.49 1.28 -27.64
N LEU A 429 -5.42 1.53 -28.40
CA LEU A 429 -5.20 0.87 -29.70
C LEU A 429 -5.03 -0.65 -29.56
N LEU A 430 -4.44 -1.12 -28.46
CA LEU A 430 -4.24 -2.54 -28.17
C LEU A 430 -5.39 -3.17 -27.37
N ASN A 431 -6.43 -2.40 -27.07
CA ASN A 431 -7.55 -2.85 -26.24
C ASN A 431 -7.12 -3.31 -24.82
N GLN A 432 -6.17 -2.54 -24.26
CA GLN A 432 -5.55 -2.66 -22.94
C GLN A 432 -5.79 -1.38 -22.11
N GLU A 433 -6.97 -0.75 -22.27
CA GLU A 433 -7.29 0.54 -21.65
C GLU A 433 -7.14 0.53 -20.12
N PHE A 434 -7.61 -0.52 -19.46
CA PHE A 434 -7.49 -0.68 -18.01
C PHE A 434 -6.04 -0.59 -17.51
N ASP A 435 -5.15 -1.42 -18.06
CA ASP A 435 -3.73 -1.42 -17.71
C ASP A 435 -3.07 -0.07 -18.00
N ALA A 436 -3.44 0.54 -19.13
CA ALA A 436 -2.92 1.84 -19.52
C ALA A 436 -3.37 2.97 -18.59
N HIS A 437 -4.61 2.93 -18.11
CA HIS A 437 -5.11 3.86 -17.10
C HIS A 437 -4.36 3.72 -15.78
N GLN A 438 -4.21 2.50 -15.27
CA GLN A 438 -3.45 2.26 -14.03
C GLN A 438 -2.00 2.74 -14.15
N THR A 439 -1.36 2.40 -15.26
CA THR A 439 0.03 2.78 -15.55
C THR A 439 0.18 4.31 -15.67
N GLY A 440 -0.72 4.97 -16.41
CA GLY A 440 -0.71 6.41 -16.59
C GLY A 440 -0.97 7.16 -15.28
N ASP A 441 -1.94 6.71 -14.48
CA ASP A 441 -2.29 7.31 -13.20
C ASP A 441 -1.16 7.17 -12.18
N GLU A 442 -0.51 6.00 -12.09
CA GLU A 442 0.67 5.81 -11.24
C GLU A 442 1.81 6.76 -11.61
N LEU A 443 2.04 7.02 -12.90
CA LEU A 443 3.06 7.95 -13.35
C LEU A 443 2.70 9.41 -13.02
N LYS A 444 1.43 9.81 -13.21
CA LYS A 444 0.93 11.17 -12.90
C LYS A 444 0.90 11.50 -11.41
N CYS A 445 0.78 10.49 -10.55
CA CYS A 445 0.74 10.66 -9.10
C CYS A 445 2.12 10.89 -8.45
N CYS A 446 3.21 10.78 -9.23
CA CYS A 446 4.57 11.02 -8.74
C CYS A 446 4.77 12.51 -8.42
N LYS A 447 5.46 12.80 -7.30
CA LYS A 447 5.62 14.14 -6.73
C LYS A 447 7.02 14.73 -6.86
N SER A 448 7.97 13.95 -7.39
CA SER A 448 9.34 14.40 -7.60
C SER A 448 9.96 13.70 -8.81
N ASP A 449 11.01 14.29 -9.37
CA ASP A 449 11.76 13.69 -10.47
C ASP A 449 12.28 12.28 -10.14
N GLU A 450 12.74 12.07 -8.90
CA GLU A 450 13.20 10.76 -8.45
C GLU A 450 12.06 9.75 -8.38
N GLU A 451 10.87 10.17 -7.89
CA GLU A 451 9.68 9.32 -7.91
C GLU A 451 9.24 8.99 -9.34
N ILE A 452 9.25 9.96 -10.27
CA ILE A 452 8.90 9.76 -11.68
C ILE A 452 9.84 8.74 -12.32
N LYS A 453 11.15 8.91 -12.11
CA LYS A 453 12.20 8.01 -12.59
C LYS A 453 11.97 6.59 -12.10
N ARG A 454 11.92 6.39 -10.78
CA ARG A 454 11.68 5.07 -10.18
C ARG A 454 10.35 4.47 -10.61
N CYS A 455 9.31 5.29 -10.78
CA CYS A 455 8.02 4.85 -11.27
C CYS A 455 8.10 4.34 -12.71
N ALA A 456 8.71 5.08 -13.64
CA ALA A 456 8.89 4.64 -15.03
C ALA A 456 9.65 3.30 -15.11
N ALA A 457 10.74 3.17 -14.36
CA ALA A 457 11.52 1.93 -14.29
C ALA A 457 10.70 0.76 -13.71
N ARG A 458 9.96 1.01 -12.63
CA ARG A 458 9.03 0.03 -12.04
C ARG A 458 7.93 -0.37 -13.02
N LEU A 459 7.30 0.57 -13.72
CA LEU A 459 6.25 0.31 -14.70
C LEU A 459 6.78 -0.52 -15.89
N TYR A 460 8.01 -0.30 -16.32
CA TYR A 460 8.67 -1.13 -17.32
C TYR A 460 8.89 -2.58 -16.83
N SER A 461 9.06 -2.79 -15.53
CA SER A 461 9.21 -4.13 -14.93
C SER A 461 7.88 -4.87 -14.71
N VAL A 462 6.73 -4.20 -14.81
CA VAL A 462 5.40 -4.81 -14.60
C VAL A 462 5.09 -5.81 -15.72
N GLU A 463 4.46 -6.94 -15.41
CA GLU A 463 3.88 -7.82 -16.42
C GLU A 463 2.63 -7.17 -17.05
N SER A 464 2.87 -6.34 -18.06
CA SER A 464 1.88 -5.55 -18.79
C SER A 464 2.18 -5.53 -20.29
N PHE A 465 1.27 -4.95 -21.08
CA PHE A 465 1.49 -4.74 -22.51
C PHE A 465 2.66 -3.79 -22.82
N LEU A 466 3.00 -2.90 -21.87
CA LEU A 466 3.82 -1.73 -22.14
C LEU A 466 5.27 -2.09 -22.51
N TYR A 467 5.94 -2.94 -21.74
CA TYR A 467 7.34 -3.30 -22.04
C TYR A 467 7.46 -4.12 -23.34
N LYS A 468 6.46 -4.97 -23.62
CA LYS A 468 6.39 -5.78 -24.86
C LYS A 468 6.27 -4.85 -26.06
N LEU A 469 5.31 -3.91 -26.00
CA LEU A 469 5.12 -2.90 -27.04
C LEU A 469 6.36 -2.03 -27.22
N LEU A 470 6.97 -1.57 -26.13
CA LEU A 470 8.16 -0.71 -26.16
C LEU A 470 9.33 -1.43 -26.85
N ASN A 471 9.66 -2.64 -26.40
CA ASN A 471 10.76 -3.41 -26.97
C ASN A 471 10.49 -3.77 -28.44
N GLN A 472 9.27 -4.17 -28.80
CA GLN A 472 8.89 -4.42 -30.19
C GLN A 472 9.03 -3.17 -31.06
N THR A 473 8.65 -2.01 -30.55
CA THR A 473 8.76 -0.74 -31.28
C THR A 473 10.22 -0.38 -31.53
N LEU A 474 11.08 -0.56 -30.53
CA LEU A 474 12.52 -0.30 -30.64
C LEU A 474 13.21 -1.26 -31.62
N ILE A 475 12.87 -2.55 -31.59
CA ILE A 475 13.40 -3.56 -32.52
C ILE A 475 13.01 -3.25 -33.98
N ASN A 476 11.74 -2.89 -34.19
CA ASN A 476 11.21 -2.63 -35.53
C ASN A 476 11.55 -1.23 -36.06
N GLU A 477 12.36 -0.43 -35.35
CA GLU A 477 12.66 0.97 -35.69
C GLU A 477 11.37 1.78 -35.96
N GLY A 478 10.33 1.50 -35.18
CA GLY A 478 8.98 2.03 -35.35
C GLY A 478 8.86 3.50 -34.98
N MET A 479 9.40 4.39 -35.81
CA MET A 479 9.37 5.85 -35.61
C MET A 479 7.95 6.44 -35.57
N SER A 480 6.94 5.69 -36.02
CA SER A 480 5.53 6.09 -35.94
C SER A 480 5.02 6.27 -34.51
N LYS A 481 5.68 5.67 -33.51
CA LYS A 481 5.31 5.75 -32.08
C LYS A 481 6.20 6.70 -31.29
N ILE A 482 6.98 7.55 -31.97
CA ILE A 482 7.88 8.51 -31.31
C ILE A 482 7.13 9.42 -30.33
N GLU A 483 5.93 9.90 -30.69
CA GLU A 483 5.15 10.80 -29.83
C GLU A 483 4.49 10.09 -28.65
N THR A 484 4.18 8.80 -28.76
CA THR A 484 3.48 8.05 -27.72
C THR A 484 4.44 7.34 -26.77
N LEU A 485 5.54 6.77 -27.28
CA LEU A 485 6.48 5.97 -26.49
C LEU A 485 7.82 6.67 -26.24
N GLY A 486 8.18 7.67 -27.05
CA GLY A 486 9.41 8.46 -26.88
C GLY A 486 9.56 9.11 -25.49
N PRO A 487 8.52 9.73 -24.91
CA PRO A 487 8.60 10.29 -23.56
C PRO A 487 8.95 9.23 -22.50
N LEU A 488 8.37 8.02 -22.59
CA LEU A 488 8.68 6.93 -21.66
C LEU A 488 10.12 6.43 -21.83
N CYS A 489 10.59 6.28 -23.08
CA CYS A 489 12.00 5.96 -23.34
C CYS A 489 12.93 6.98 -22.70
N HIS A 490 12.59 8.26 -22.77
CA HIS A 490 13.37 9.32 -22.14
C HIS A 490 13.42 9.18 -20.61
N LEU A 491 12.28 8.90 -19.96
CA LEU A 491 12.24 8.68 -18.50
C LEU A 491 13.04 7.44 -18.08
N LEU A 492 12.98 6.35 -18.85
CA LEU A 492 13.77 5.15 -18.60
C LEU A 492 15.27 5.44 -18.75
N ASN A 493 15.68 6.11 -19.83
CA ASN A 493 17.07 6.49 -20.02
C ASN A 493 17.58 7.41 -18.90
N ALA A 494 16.76 8.36 -18.43
CA ALA A 494 17.10 9.26 -17.32
C ALA A 494 17.34 8.55 -15.97
N ASN A 495 16.87 7.32 -15.78
CA ASN A 495 17.20 6.49 -14.61
C ASN A 495 18.59 5.87 -14.71
N MET A 496 19.03 5.51 -15.92
CA MET A 496 20.25 4.74 -16.12
C MET A 496 21.54 5.51 -15.76
N TYR A 497 21.45 6.83 -15.63
CA TYR A 497 22.55 7.70 -15.20
C TYR A 497 22.63 7.88 -13.69
N CYS A 498 21.67 7.37 -12.91
CA CYS A 498 21.59 7.61 -11.46
C CYS A 498 22.37 6.59 -10.62
N ASP A 499 22.52 5.35 -11.10
CA ASP A 499 23.24 4.29 -10.40
C ASP A 499 24.61 4.05 -11.03
N VAL A 500 25.65 4.73 -10.52
CA VAL A 500 27.03 4.41 -10.88
C VAL A 500 27.45 3.18 -10.10
N PHE A 501 27.69 2.08 -10.80
CA PHE A 501 28.25 0.88 -10.20
C PHE A 501 29.76 1.02 -10.06
N ASP A 502 30.26 0.96 -8.83
CA ASP A 502 31.68 1.12 -8.52
C ASP A 502 32.55 -0.10 -8.91
N LYS A 503 31.96 -1.15 -9.51
CA LYS A 503 32.64 -2.42 -9.80
C LYS A 503 32.12 -3.07 -11.08
N GLU A 504 33.01 -3.77 -11.78
CA GLU A 504 32.61 -4.69 -12.86
C GLU A 504 31.58 -5.69 -12.34
N GLN A 505 30.53 -5.91 -13.13
CA GLN A 505 29.45 -6.83 -12.81
C GLN A 505 29.23 -7.79 -13.99
N ILE A 506 28.89 -9.03 -13.67
CA ILE A 506 28.45 -10.02 -14.67
C ILE A 506 26.94 -10.16 -14.54
N VAL A 507 26.25 -10.06 -15.67
CA VAL A 507 24.80 -10.29 -15.79
C VAL A 507 24.52 -11.36 -16.84
N TYR A 508 23.33 -11.93 -16.77
CA TYR A 508 22.95 -13.11 -17.54
C TYR A 508 21.62 -12.87 -18.25
N ARG A 509 21.50 -13.35 -19.49
CA ARG A 509 20.25 -13.32 -20.26
C ARG A 509 20.08 -14.64 -21.00
N GLY A 510 18.95 -15.32 -20.78
CA GLY A 510 18.59 -16.50 -21.55
C GLY A 510 17.96 -16.09 -22.87
N ALA A 511 18.09 -16.86 -23.93
CA ALA A 511 17.39 -16.60 -25.18
C ALA A 511 17.06 -17.90 -25.90
N ASN A 512 16.00 -17.87 -26.70
CA ASN A 512 15.67 -18.96 -27.59
C ASN A 512 15.99 -18.53 -29.03
N LEU A 513 17.18 -18.88 -29.49
CA LEU A 513 17.69 -18.49 -30.80
C LEU A 513 17.40 -19.59 -31.83
N THR A 514 17.02 -19.20 -33.04
CA THR A 514 16.96 -20.14 -34.17
C THR A 514 18.38 -20.46 -34.65
N ASP A 515 18.56 -21.56 -35.37
CA ASP A 515 19.86 -21.93 -35.95
C ASP A 515 20.44 -20.82 -36.83
N GLY A 516 19.59 -20.10 -37.57
CA GLY A 516 20.01 -18.96 -38.40
C GLY A 516 20.60 -17.83 -37.56
N ILE A 517 19.92 -17.44 -36.48
CA ILE A 517 20.39 -16.38 -35.58
C ILE A 517 21.67 -16.83 -34.84
N LEU A 518 21.76 -18.11 -34.46
CA LEU A 518 22.98 -18.68 -33.86
C LEU A 518 24.18 -18.55 -34.80
N GLU A 519 24.02 -18.83 -36.10
CA GLU A 519 25.09 -18.65 -37.08
C GLU A 519 25.48 -17.17 -37.23
N GLU A 520 24.53 -16.24 -37.16
CA GLU A 520 24.85 -14.80 -37.17
C GLU A 520 25.70 -14.38 -35.97
N TYR A 521 25.37 -14.84 -34.75
CA TYR A 521 26.20 -14.58 -33.57
C TYR A 521 27.60 -15.21 -33.68
N LYS A 522 27.72 -16.41 -34.28
CA LYS A 522 29.02 -17.04 -34.55
C LYS A 522 29.84 -16.23 -35.56
N ASN A 523 29.19 -15.71 -36.61
CA ASN A 523 29.83 -14.86 -37.60
C ASN A 523 30.22 -13.48 -37.03
N ALA A 524 29.53 -13.03 -35.98
CA ALA A 524 29.79 -11.78 -35.28
C ALA A 524 30.91 -11.86 -34.23
N ILE A 525 31.60 -13.00 -34.06
CA ILE A 525 32.73 -13.11 -33.13
C ILE A 525 33.81 -12.07 -33.49
N HIS A 526 34.32 -11.36 -32.48
CA HIS A 526 35.25 -10.21 -32.62
C HIS A 526 34.65 -8.95 -33.28
N THR A 527 33.33 -8.89 -33.46
CA THR A 527 32.61 -7.69 -33.91
C THR A 527 31.77 -7.10 -32.78
N THR A 528 31.35 -5.84 -32.95
CA THR A 528 30.39 -5.20 -32.04
C THR A 528 28.97 -5.55 -32.47
N ILE A 529 28.18 -6.04 -31.51
CA ILE A 529 26.73 -6.22 -31.65
C ILE A 529 26.03 -5.14 -30.83
N GLN A 530 24.84 -4.72 -31.27
CA GLN A 530 23.97 -3.84 -30.50
C GLN A 530 22.54 -4.37 -30.54
N TRP A 531 21.92 -4.43 -29.37
CA TRP A 531 20.49 -4.64 -29.23
C TRP A 531 19.79 -3.28 -29.24
N LEU A 532 18.79 -3.13 -30.11
CA LEU A 532 18.07 -1.86 -30.25
C LEU A 532 17.07 -1.59 -29.12
N SER A 533 16.62 -2.65 -28.44
CA SER A 533 15.69 -2.55 -27.32
C SER A 533 16.40 -2.50 -25.97
N PHE A 534 15.69 -1.99 -24.97
CA PHE A 534 16.06 -2.17 -23.57
C PHE A 534 16.21 -3.67 -23.27
N THR A 535 17.35 -4.04 -22.69
CA THR A 535 17.72 -5.46 -22.54
C THR A 535 17.65 -5.88 -21.08
N SER A 536 16.58 -6.56 -20.70
CA SER A 536 16.49 -7.18 -19.39
C SER A 536 17.52 -8.30 -19.21
N THR A 537 18.31 -8.20 -18.14
CA THR A 537 19.30 -9.19 -17.69
C THR A 537 19.12 -9.48 -16.20
N SER A 538 19.71 -10.56 -15.68
CA SER A 538 19.70 -10.87 -14.24
C SER A 538 21.11 -10.93 -13.66
N LYS A 539 21.27 -10.53 -12.40
CA LYS A 539 22.50 -10.77 -11.62
C LYS A 539 22.68 -12.25 -11.25
N VAL A 540 21.61 -13.05 -11.32
CA VAL A 540 21.60 -14.45 -10.89
C VAL A 540 21.55 -15.36 -12.11
N ARG A 541 22.62 -16.13 -12.34
CA ARG A 541 22.72 -17.01 -13.51
C ARG A 541 21.53 -17.96 -13.65
N GLN A 542 21.11 -18.56 -12.54
CA GLN A 542 20.01 -19.54 -12.52
C GLN A 542 18.68 -18.95 -13.01
N VAL A 543 18.43 -17.66 -12.77
CA VAL A 543 17.23 -16.97 -13.25
C VAL A 543 17.19 -16.97 -14.78
N SER A 544 18.33 -16.77 -15.44
CA SER A 544 18.41 -16.69 -16.90
C SER A 544 18.68 -18.04 -17.58
N GLU A 545 19.40 -18.95 -16.92
CA GLU A 545 19.81 -20.26 -17.47
C GLU A 545 18.66 -21.27 -17.55
N ASN A 546 17.60 -21.08 -16.76
CA ASN A 546 16.42 -21.95 -16.78
C ASN A 546 15.60 -21.85 -18.08
N PHE A 547 15.92 -20.89 -18.96
CA PHE A 547 15.08 -20.53 -20.09
C PHE A 547 15.87 -20.40 -21.39
N GLY A 548 15.28 -20.91 -22.47
CA GLY A 548 15.83 -20.83 -23.82
C GLY A 548 16.89 -21.90 -24.13
N ASN A 549 17.50 -21.79 -25.30
CA ASN A 549 18.57 -22.68 -25.77
C ASN A 549 19.97 -22.02 -25.72
N THR A 550 20.04 -20.74 -25.36
CA THR A 550 21.26 -19.93 -25.36
C THR A 550 21.32 -19.10 -24.08
N LEU A 551 22.51 -18.97 -23.50
CA LEU A 551 22.77 -18.10 -22.35
C LEU A 551 23.84 -17.06 -22.71
N PHE A 552 23.46 -15.79 -22.70
CA PHE A 552 24.40 -14.67 -22.76
C PHE A 552 24.99 -14.42 -21.38
N ILE A 553 26.32 -14.35 -21.32
CA ILE A 553 27.09 -13.95 -20.13
C ILE A 553 27.75 -12.62 -20.45
N ILE A 554 27.21 -11.54 -19.88
CA ILE A 554 27.56 -10.17 -20.23
C ILE A 554 28.40 -9.59 -19.10
N ARG A 555 29.60 -9.13 -19.42
CA ARG A 555 30.46 -8.39 -18.48
C ARG A 555 30.24 -6.90 -18.69
N LEU A 556 29.68 -6.25 -17.69
CA LEU A 556 29.51 -4.81 -17.60
C LEU A 556 30.80 -4.22 -17.01
N HIS A 557 31.50 -3.38 -17.78
CA HIS A 557 32.80 -2.84 -17.41
C HIS A 557 32.67 -1.53 -16.63
N GLU A 558 33.61 -1.25 -15.71
CA GLU A 558 33.63 -0.04 -14.87
C GLU A 558 33.66 1.27 -15.71
N LYS A 559 34.17 1.20 -16.94
CA LYS A 559 34.24 2.34 -17.87
C LYS A 559 33.08 2.43 -18.87
N SER A 560 32.17 1.45 -18.90
CA SER A 560 30.90 1.56 -19.65
C SER A 560 29.84 2.28 -18.81
N VAL A 561 30.25 3.32 -18.08
CA VAL A 561 29.38 4.36 -17.54
C VAL A 561 28.53 4.80 -18.73
N GLN A 562 27.23 4.49 -18.80
CA GLN A 562 26.20 5.38 -18.26
C GLN A 562 24.76 4.84 -18.50
N SER A 563 24.59 3.58 -18.90
CA SER A 563 23.29 3.09 -19.39
C SER A 563 22.88 1.75 -18.76
N GLN A 564 22.91 1.65 -17.44
CA GLN A 564 22.36 0.48 -16.73
C GLN A 564 21.58 0.90 -15.49
N PHE A 565 20.59 0.11 -15.09
CA PHE A 565 19.79 0.40 -13.90
C PHE A 565 19.45 -0.87 -13.12
N ASP A 566 19.66 -0.86 -11.80
CA ASP A 566 19.27 -1.98 -10.93
C ASP A 566 17.76 -1.95 -10.65
N LEU A 567 17.00 -2.59 -11.53
CA LEU A 567 15.56 -2.70 -11.42
C LEU A 567 15.14 -3.46 -10.16
N SER A 568 15.98 -4.32 -9.58
CA SER A 568 15.59 -5.13 -8.41
C SER A 568 15.18 -4.29 -7.19
N SER A 569 15.62 -3.02 -7.12
CA SER A 569 15.26 -2.11 -6.03
C SER A 569 13.87 -1.46 -6.17
N VAL A 570 13.27 -1.51 -7.35
CA VAL A 570 11.97 -0.87 -7.66
C VAL A 570 10.97 -1.82 -8.33
N SER A 571 11.41 -2.97 -8.82
CA SER A 571 10.60 -3.95 -9.52
C SER A 571 9.57 -4.62 -8.62
N TYR A 572 8.45 -5.04 -9.21
CA TYR A 572 7.49 -5.94 -8.56
C TYR A 572 8.05 -7.36 -8.37
N TYR A 573 9.18 -7.66 -9.01
CA TYR A 573 9.86 -8.95 -9.03
C TYR A 573 11.33 -8.80 -8.57
N PRO A 574 11.58 -8.38 -7.32
CA PRO A 574 12.94 -8.14 -6.84
C PRO A 574 13.82 -9.39 -6.87
N GLU A 575 13.24 -10.59 -6.75
CA GLU A 575 13.95 -11.87 -6.80
C GLU A 575 14.51 -12.21 -8.19
N GLU A 576 13.96 -11.62 -9.26
CA GLU A 576 14.55 -11.74 -10.60
C GLU A 576 15.92 -11.06 -10.67
N GLN A 577 16.25 -10.20 -9.69
CA GLN A 577 17.52 -9.48 -9.58
C GLN A 577 17.88 -8.77 -10.90
N GLU A 578 16.83 -8.19 -11.51
CA GLU A 578 16.87 -7.63 -12.86
C GLU A 578 17.79 -6.40 -12.92
N VAL A 579 18.60 -6.36 -13.97
CA VAL A 579 19.39 -5.21 -14.40
C VAL A 579 19.00 -4.90 -15.82
N LEU A 580 18.56 -3.66 -16.05
CA LEU A 580 18.22 -3.15 -17.37
C LEU A 580 19.41 -2.56 -18.09
#